data_AF-A0AAV6C188-F1
#
_entry.id   AF-A0AAV6C188-F1
#
_cell.length_a   1.000
_cell.length_b   1.000
_cell.length_c   1.000
_cell.angle_alpha   90.00
_cell.angle_beta   90.00
_cell.angle_gamma   90.00
#
_symmetry.space_group_name_H-M   'P 1'
#
loop_
_entity.id
_entity.type
_entity.pdbx_description
1 polymer ?
#
loop_
_entity_poly.entity_id
_entity_poly.type
_entity_poly.pdbx_seq_one_letter_code
_entity_poly.pdbx_strand_id
1 'polypeptide(L)'
;PTVVVRAVSDTSAQDLPLDFDRVSNSRGAVSFAALAGQLLRRPARLPALVRFGRQSKRAAEHLAEFLDSFVPAVAARPLDNASESLYEVAAT
;
A
#
# COMPACT_ATOMS: atom_id res chain seq x y z
N PRO A 1 7.63 14.02 14.92
CA PRO A 1 6.27 13.72 14.42
C PRO A 1 6.35 12.54 13.43
N THR A 2 5.36 11.65 13.43
CA THR A 2 5.35 10.45 12.56
C THR A 2 3.97 10.32 11.91
N VAL A 3 3.95 10.08 10.59
CA VAL A 3 2.72 9.89 9.81
C VAL A 3 2.84 8.56 9.06
N VAL A 4 1.76 7.77 9.04
CA VAL A 4 1.66 6.51 8.28
C VAL A 4 0.62 6.68 7.20
N VAL A 5 1.01 6.42 5.95
CA VAL A 5 0.14 6.49 4.77
C VAL A 5 0.04 5.09 4.17
N ARG A 6 -1.18 4.62 3.88
CA ARG A 6 -1.42 3.31 3.27
C ARG A 6 -2.37 3.47 2.08
N ALA A 7 -2.00 2.88 0.96
CA ALA A 7 -2.92 2.65 -0.15
C ALA A 7 -3.53 1.25 -0.05
N VAL A 8 -4.82 1.14 -0.38
CA VAL A 8 -5.59 -0.11 -0.31
C VAL A 8 -5.89 -0.55 -1.73
N SER A 9 -5.39 -1.71 -2.14
CA SER A 9 -5.57 -2.27 -3.49
C SER A 9 -6.89 -3.00 -3.69
N ASP A 10 -7.44 -3.58 -2.63
CA ASP A 10 -8.56 -4.50 -2.67
C ASP A 10 -9.40 -4.38 -1.40
N THR A 11 -10.64 -4.85 -1.45
CA THR A 11 -11.57 -4.80 -0.32
C THR A 11 -11.71 -6.19 0.30
N SER A 12 -12.05 -6.25 1.60
CA SER A 12 -12.27 -7.53 2.30
C SER A 12 -13.42 -8.37 1.75
N ALA A 13 -14.30 -7.79 0.92
CA ALA A 13 -15.36 -8.48 0.22
C ALA A 13 -14.89 -9.20 -1.05
N GLN A 14 -13.62 -9.02 -1.45
CA GLN A 14 -13.04 -9.65 -2.62
C GLN A 14 -12.16 -10.82 -2.17
N ASP A 15 -12.49 -12.03 -2.63
CA ASP A 15 -11.60 -13.18 -2.45
C ASP A 15 -10.28 -12.94 -3.20
N LEU A 16 -9.17 -13.19 -2.51
CA LEU A 16 -7.84 -13.16 -3.12
C LEU A 16 -7.73 -14.29 -4.16
N PRO A 17 -7.22 -13.99 -5.37
CA PRO A 17 -7.11 -14.99 -6.44
C PRO A 17 -6.10 -16.10 -6.10
N LEU A 18 -5.17 -15.84 -5.18
CA LEU A 18 -4.11 -16.74 -4.79
C LEU A 18 -4.02 -16.83 -3.28
N ASP A 19 -3.52 -17.97 -2.81
CA ASP A 19 -3.02 -18.05 -1.45
C ASP A 19 -1.61 -17.42 -1.44
N PHE A 20 -1.55 -16.14 -1.08
CA PHE A 20 -0.32 -15.33 -1.07
C PHE A 20 0.69 -15.79 -0.02
N ASP A 21 0.24 -16.45 1.05
CA ASP A 21 1.12 -17.03 2.07
C ASP A 21 1.94 -18.20 1.50
N ARG A 22 1.39 -18.91 0.50
CA ARG A 22 2.07 -20.02 -0.18
C ARG A 22 2.91 -19.61 -1.38
N VAL A 23 2.68 -18.42 -1.94
CA VAL A 23 3.47 -17.93 -3.09
C VAL A 23 4.51 -16.89 -2.71
N SER A 24 4.47 -16.34 -1.50
CA SER A 24 5.49 -15.41 -1.03
C SER A 24 6.64 -16.15 -0.35
N ASN A 25 7.87 -15.69 -0.58
CA ASN A 25 9.03 -16.18 0.15
C ASN A 25 9.23 -15.38 1.45
N SER A 26 10.21 -15.78 2.27
CA SER A 26 10.54 -15.12 3.54
C SER A 26 10.95 -13.65 3.40
N ARG A 27 11.26 -13.18 2.18
CA ARG A 27 11.57 -11.78 1.87
C ARG A 27 10.34 -11.00 1.39
N GLY A 28 9.15 -11.60 1.43
CA GLY A 28 7.92 -11.00 0.93
C GLY A 28 7.84 -10.91 -0.60
N ALA A 29 8.79 -11.51 -1.33
CA ALA A 29 8.77 -11.53 -2.79
C ALA A 29 8.00 -12.75 -3.30
N VAL A 30 7.29 -12.56 -4.41
CA VAL A 30 6.53 -13.63 -5.06
C VAL A 30 7.47 -14.65 -5.69
N SER A 31 7.30 -15.92 -5.32
CA SER A 31 7.88 -17.08 -5.98
C SER A 31 7.10 -17.40 -7.24
N PHE A 32 7.68 -17.08 -8.40
CA PHE A 32 7.09 -17.38 -9.70
C PHE A 32 6.82 -18.88 -9.92
N ALA A 33 7.66 -19.75 -9.37
CA ALA A 33 7.46 -21.20 -9.45
C ALA A 33 6.21 -21.65 -8.67
N ALA A 34 6.01 -21.13 -7.45
CA ALA A 34 4.83 -21.44 -6.64
C ALA A 34 3.55 -20.84 -7.26
N LEU A 35 3.65 -19.62 -7.79
CA LEU A 35 2.59 -18.96 -8.54
C LEU A 35 2.15 -19.78 -9.75
N ALA A 36 3.10 -20.18 -10.61
CA ALA A 36 2.81 -21.00 -11.79
C ALA A 36 2.14 -22.32 -11.39
N GLY A 37 2.63 -22.99 -10.34
CA GLY A 37 2.02 -24.21 -9.81
C GLY A 37 0.57 -24.04 -9.36
N GLN A 38 0.23 -22.91 -8.71
CA GLN A 38 -1.16 -22.63 -8.33
C GLN A 38 -2.05 -22.33 -9.54
N LEU A 39 -1.53 -21.58 -10.52
CA LEU A 39 -2.28 -21.23 -11.73
C LEU A 39 -2.55 -22.44 -12.63
N LEU A 40 -1.58 -23.34 -12.80
CA LEU A 40 -1.76 -24.57 -13.57
C LEU A 40 -2.85 -25.46 -12.97
N ARG A 41 -2.99 -25.47 -11.64
CA ARG A 41 -4.05 -26.23 -10.95
C ARG A 41 -5.43 -25.57 -11.03
N ARG A 42 -5.49 -24.25 -11.26
CA ARG A 42 -6.73 -23.45 -11.24
C ARG A 42 -6.70 -22.33 -12.28
N PRO A 43 -6.67 -22.63 -13.59
CA PRO A 43 -6.51 -21.63 -14.64
C PRO A 43 -7.66 -20.61 -14.68
N ALA A 44 -8.86 -20.98 -14.22
CA ALA A 44 -10.01 -20.09 -14.08
C ALA A 44 -9.76 -18.88 -13.16
N ARG A 45 -8.68 -18.89 -12.37
CA ARG A 45 -8.29 -17.77 -11.49
C ARG A 45 -7.43 -16.70 -12.18
N LEU A 46 -6.95 -16.96 -13.40
CA LEU A 46 -6.13 -16.00 -14.16
C LEU A 46 -6.81 -14.63 -14.34
N PRO A 47 -8.10 -14.53 -14.72
CA PRO A 47 -8.74 -13.22 -14.87
C PRO A 47 -8.82 -12.45 -13.55
N ALA A 48 -9.09 -13.14 -12.44
CA ALA A 48 -9.12 -12.54 -11.12
C ALA A 48 -7.73 -12.06 -10.68
N LEU A 49 -6.68 -12.79 -11.03
CA LEU A 49 -5.28 -12.37 -10.78
C LEU A 49 -4.89 -11.13 -11.60
N VAL A 50 -5.25 -11.09 -12.89
CA VAL A 50 -5.03 -9.92 -13.73
C VAL A 50 -5.78 -8.71 -13.18
N ARG A 51 -7.04 -8.88 -12.76
CA ARG A 51 -7.83 -7.83 -12.12
C ARG A 51 -7.15 -7.31 -10.86
N PHE A 52 -6.74 -8.21 -9.96
CA PHE A 52 -6.02 -7.86 -8.74
C PHE A 52 -4.76 -7.06 -9.06
N GLY A 53 -3.92 -7.52 -10.00
CA GLY A 53 -2.72 -6.78 -10.41
C GLY A 53 -3.00 -5.37 -10.93
N ARG A 54 -4.09 -5.17 -11.69
CA ARG A 54 -4.52 -3.83 -12.13
C ARG A 54 -4.95 -2.95 -10.94
N GLN A 55 -5.68 -3.51 -9.99
CA GLN A 55 -6.12 -2.77 -8.80
C GLN A 55 -4.93 -2.38 -7.91
N SER A 56 -3.98 -3.30 -7.69
CA SER A 56 -2.74 -3.02 -6.95
C SER A 56 -1.89 -1.97 -7.63
N LYS A 57 -1.74 -2.04 -8.96
CA LYS A 57 -1.03 -1.00 -9.73
C LYS A 57 -1.69 0.36 -9.54
N ARG A 58 -3.02 0.45 -9.69
CA ARG A 58 -3.75 1.71 -9.52
C ARG A 58 -3.60 2.30 -8.11
N ALA A 59 -3.66 1.45 -7.08
CA ALA A 59 -3.46 1.89 -5.70
C ALA A 59 -2.04 2.43 -5.47
N ALA A 60 -1.02 1.80 -6.07
CA ALA A 60 0.36 2.28 -6.01
C ALA A 60 0.54 3.60 -6.77
N GLU A 61 -0.11 3.77 -7.93
CA GLU A 61 -0.10 5.02 -8.70
C GLU A 61 -0.71 6.17 -7.88
N HIS A 62 -1.90 5.98 -7.30
CA HIS A 62 -2.50 7.00 -6.42
C HIS A 62 -1.62 7.30 -5.19
N LEU A 63 -0.93 6.30 -4.65
CA LEU A 63 0.01 6.52 -3.55
C LEU A 63 1.20 7.38 -3.99
N ALA A 64 1.76 7.12 -5.17
CA ALA A 64 2.85 7.91 -5.73
C ALA A 64 2.40 9.35 -5.96
N GLU A 65 1.26 9.57 -6.63
CA GLU A 65 0.68 10.90 -6.85
C GLU A 65 0.46 11.66 -5.54
N PHE A 66 -0.04 10.98 -4.51
CA PHE A 66 -0.18 11.57 -3.18
C PHE A 66 1.18 11.95 -2.58
N LEU A 67 2.16 11.05 -2.61
CA LEU A 67 3.47 11.28 -2.02
C LEU A 67 4.25 12.40 -2.75
N ASP A 68 4.11 12.51 -4.06
CA ASP A 68 4.72 13.57 -4.88
C ASP A 68 4.27 14.98 -4.45
N SER A 69 3.04 15.12 -3.95
CA SER A 69 2.53 16.39 -3.41
C SER A 69 2.73 16.52 -1.89
N PHE A 70 2.58 15.43 -1.14
CA PHE A 70 2.62 15.42 0.31
C PHE A 70 4.03 15.63 0.86
N VAL A 71 5.04 14.95 0.31
CA VAL A 71 6.42 15.01 0.83
C VAL A 71 6.99 16.43 0.72
N PRO A 72 6.88 17.15 -0.42
CA PRO A 72 7.32 18.54 -0.50
C PRO A 72 6.56 19.47 0.44
N ALA A 73 5.23 19.29 0.57
CA ALA A 73 4.41 20.14 1.44
C ALA A 73 4.80 20.00 2.93
N VAL A 74 5.17 18.79 3.36
CA VAL A 74 5.66 18.55 4.73
C VAL A 74 7.09 19.04 4.90
N ALA A 75 7.96 18.86 3.91
CA ALA A 75 9.35 19.32 3.96
C ALA A 75 9.48 20.86 3.95
N ALA A 76 8.56 21.56 3.28
CA ALA A 76 8.53 23.01 3.21
C ALA A 76 7.99 23.68 4.48
N ARG A 77 7.42 22.93 5.43
CA ARG A 77 7.11 23.46 6.76
C ARG A 77 8.41 23.58 7.57
N PRO A 78 8.82 24.79 7.99
CA PRO A 78 9.85 24.93 9.01
C PRO A 78 9.44 24.11 10.24
N LEU A 79 10.37 23.33 10.79
CA LEU A 79 10.16 22.55 12.01
C LEU A 79 9.95 23.44 13.25
N ASP A 80 9.95 24.77 13.10
CA ASP A 80 9.98 25.75 14.19
C ASP A 80 8.63 26.00 14.88
N ASN A 81 7.50 25.51 14.36
CA ASN A 81 6.18 25.92 14.88
C ASN A 81 5.44 24.82 15.66
N ALA A 82 6.04 23.64 15.85
CA ALA A 82 5.37 22.54 16.56
C ALA A 82 5.53 22.59 18.10
N SER A 83 6.47 23.40 18.61
CA SER A 83 6.68 23.58 20.05
C SER A 83 5.95 24.77 20.64
N GLU A 84 5.62 25.81 19.87
CA GLU A 84 4.99 27.02 20.44
C GLU A 84 3.46 26.93 20.58
N SER A 85 2.76 26.18 19.70
CA SER A 85 1.29 26.10 19.78
C SER A 85 0.76 25.21 20.92
N LEU A 86 1.64 24.55 21.68
CA LEU A 86 1.25 23.78 22.87
C LEU A 86 1.36 24.59 24.17
N TYR A 87 2.04 25.74 24.18
CA TYR A 87 2.16 26.58 25.38
C TYR A 87 1.06 27.65 25.50
N GLU A 88 0.44 28.08 24.39
CA GLU A 88 -0.56 29.15 24.43
C GLU A 88 -1.95 28.69 24.91
N VAL A 89 -2.29 27.40 24.79
CA VAL A 89 -3.62 26.86 25.18
C VAL A 89 -3.67 26.48 26.67
N ALA A 90 -2.55 26.51 27.40
CA ALA A 90 -2.49 26.16 28.82
C ALA A 90 -2.46 27.37 29.78
N ALA A 91 -2.51 28.61 29.26
CA ALA A 91 -2.32 29.83 30.05
C ALA A 91 -3.50 30.82 30.01
N THR A 92 -4.73 30.38 29.71
CA THR A 92 -5.95 31.19 29.90
C THR A 92 -7.12 30.30 30.29
#